data_AF-A0A0E0LA14-F1
#
_entry.id   AF-A0A0E0LA14-F1
#
_cell.length_a   1.000
_cell.length_b   1.000
_cell.length_c   1.000
_cell.angle_alpha   90.00
_cell.angle_beta   90.00
_cell.angle_gamma   90.00
#
_symmetry.space_group_name_H-M   'P 1'
#
loop_
_entity.id
_entity.type
_entity.pdbx_description
1 polymer ?
#
loop_
_entity_poly.entity_id
_entity_poly.type
_entity_poly.pdbx_seq_one_letter_code
_entity_poly.pdbx_strand_id
1 'polypeptide(L)'
;MSSSGGKVPLHGPRRILVPAKHASDPFVVCTKRRFTVSDQENKFYLAICRIANSTKWQSHDAVDIDTVRAKFYSFGHSFEKFGMLSPYVMSVFCRVLFHDNHPSKSKRNYFFPSIGAQLTIDINDVDLEKVEKSFKGAASARKLHLCDMLYFPILYQQHWFVFLVDLKDRMLVFLDSIHEEGDDFFEPILPHIDLQSIFQVFKSSSHMFQSKFLGIFSMKYMELWSPRVILQNEFSKDNINNIRVQYANRIFFHPNNKMLGTEVEEVVLNWFDHYNYMFNLHVCFSI
;
A
#
# COMPACT_ATOMS: atom_id res chain seq x y z
N MET A 1 -27.73 -1.36 -3.30
CA MET A 1 -27.28 -0.12 -2.63
C MET A 1 -27.40 -0.33 -1.12
N SER A 2 -26.32 -0.17 -0.34
CA SER A 2 -26.37 -0.32 1.13
C SER A 2 -26.31 1.06 1.79
N SER A 3 -27.45 1.49 2.35
CA SER A 3 -27.68 2.83 2.93
C SER A 3 -27.16 3.00 4.37
N SER A 4 -26.43 2.02 4.92
CA SER A 4 -26.08 1.96 6.35
C SER A 4 -24.76 2.64 6.72
N GLY A 5 -24.17 3.48 5.86
CA GLY A 5 -22.92 4.18 6.22
C GLY A 5 -23.18 5.24 7.30
N GLY A 6 -22.36 5.26 8.35
CA GLY A 6 -22.49 6.20 9.48
C GLY A 6 -23.44 5.77 10.60
N LYS A 7 -24.12 4.61 10.51
CA LYS A 7 -24.88 4.07 11.65
C LYS A 7 -23.92 3.40 12.63
N VAL A 8 -23.94 3.87 13.89
CA VAL A 8 -23.22 3.24 15.01
C VAL A 8 -23.65 1.78 15.10
N PRO A 9 -22.74 0.81 15.31
CA PRO A 9 -23.12 -0.59 15.46
C PRO A 9 -24.13 -0.76 16.61
N LEU A 10 -25.11 -1.65 16.44
CA LEU A 10 -26.19 -1.89 17.42
C LEU A 10 -25.67 -2.21 18.83
N HIS A 11 -24.49 -2.83 18.92
CA HIS A 11 -23.84 -3.25 20.17
C HIS A 11 -22.63 -2.37 20.53
N GLY A 12 -22.56 -1.13 20.04
CA GLY A 12 -21.43 -0.23 20.26
C GLY A 12 -20.17 -0.58 19.44
N PRO A 13 -19.07 0.18 19.62
CA PRO A 13 -17.82 -0.05 18.89
C PRO A 13 -17.33 -1.49 18.97
N ARG A 14 -16.90 -2.05 17.84
CA ARG A 14 -16.27 -3.37 17.81
C ARG A 14 -14.94 -3.32 18.56
N ARG A 15 -14.79 -4.19 19.56
CA ARG A 15 -13.50 -4.40 20.23
C ARG A 15 -12.46 -4.89 19.22
N ILE A 16 -11.28 -4.27 19.27
CA ILE A 16 -10.13 -4.73 18.50
C ILE A 16 -9.65 -6.06 19.10
N LEU A 17 -9.40 -7.04 18.23
CA LEU A 17 -8.72 -8.27 18.63
C LEU A 17 -7.21 -8.00 18.70
N VAL A 18 -6.70 -7.99 19.94
CA VAL A 18 -5.28 -7.93 20.26
C VAL A 18 -4.86 -9.34 20.73
N PRO A 19 -4.16 -10.13 19.90
CA PRO A 19 -3.60 -11.39 20.38
C PRO A 19 -2.54 -11.12 21.46
N ALA A 20 -2.38 -12.03 22.41
CA ALA A 20 -1.25 -11.95 23.35
C ALA A 20 0.06 -12.08 22.56
N LYS A 21 1.13 -11.38 22.99
CA LYS A 21 2.43 -11.29 22.29
C LYS A 21 3.06 -12.64 21.88
N HIS A 22 2.66 -13.74 22.54
CA HIS A 22 3.14 -15.10 22.29
C HIS A 22 2.03 -16.09 21.86
N ALA A 23 0.79 -15.62 21.70
CA ALA A 23 -0.34 -16.45 21.30
C ALA A 23 -0.55 -16.39 19.78
N SER A 24 0.38 -16.95 19.02
CA SER A 24 -0.03 -17.65 17.81
C SER A 24 -0.64 -18.96 18.29
N ASP A 25 -1.96 -19.02 18.42
CA ASP A 25 -2.65 -20.24 18.85
C ASP A 25 -2.18 -21.43 18.00
N PRO A 26 -1.53 -22.46 18.59
CA PRO A 26 -1.02 -23.61 17.84
C PRO A 26 -2.14 -24.44 17.18
N PHE A 27 -3.39 -24.23 17.56
CA PHE A 27 -4.56 -24.91 17.00
C PHE A 27 -5.33 -24.08 15.97
N VAL A 28 -5.01 -22.79 15.81
CA VAL A 28 -5.39 -22.06 14.60
C VAL A 28 -4.40 -22.48 13.54
N VAL A 29 -4.74 -23.54 12.80
CA VAL A 29 -4.11 -23.84 11.52
C VAL A 29 -4.02 -22.51 10.80
N CYS A 30 -2.81 -22.02 10.57
CA CYS A 30 -2.62 -20.84 9.77
C CYS A 30 -3.24 -21.13 8.41
N THR A 31 -4.50 -20.71 8.22
CA THR A 31 -5.02 -20.32 6.92
C THR A 31 -4.32 -19.03 6.53
N LYS A 32 -2.97 -18.99 6.65
CA LYS A 32 -2.10 -18.02 6.00
C LYS A 32 -2.60 -18.01 4.58
N ARG A 33 -3.12 -16.87 4.14
CA ARG A 33 -3.49 -16.72 2.74
C ARG A 33 -2.27 -17.15 1.95
N ARG A 34 -2.43 -18.18 1.12
CA ARG A 34 -1.32 -18.61 0.28
C ARG A 34 -1.20 -17.55 -0.80
N PHE A 35 -0.11 -16.78 -0.73
CA PHE A 35 0.26 -15.84 -1.77
C PHE A 35 0.95 -16.64 -2.89
N THR A 36 0.16 -17.46 -3.58
CA THR A 36 0.64 -18.22 -4.73
C THR A 36 0.91 -17.30 -5.89
N VAL A 37 1.95 -17.63 -6.65
CA VAL A 37 2.38 -16.86 -7.81
C VAL A 37 2.63 -17.87 -8.92
N SER A 38 2.05 -17.60 -10.09
CA SER A 38 2.26 -18.40 -11.29
C SER A 38 3.62 -18.11 -11.93
N ASP A 39 4.11 -19.04 -12.75
CA ASP A 39 5.35 -18.83 -13.50
C ASP A 39 5.25 -17.64 -14.46
N GLN A 40 4.05 -17.38 -14.99
CA GLN A 40 3.77 -16.24 -15.85
C GLN A 40 3.85 -14.91 -15.09
N GLU A 41 3.25 -14.81 -13.90
CA GLU A 41 3.38 -13.63 -13.04
C GLU A 41 4.84 -13.38 -12.63
N ASN A 42 5.60 -14.45 -12.36
CA ASN A 42 7.04 -14.34 -12.11
C ASN A 42 7.80 -13.82 -13.33
N LYS A 43 7.48 -14.30 -14.55
CA LYS A 43 8.09 -13.81 -15.79
C LYS A 43 7.87 -12.30 -15.94
N PHE A 44 6.63 -11.83 -15.80
CA PHE A 44 6.33 -10.40 -15.92
C PHE A 44 6.95 -9.55 -14.82
N TYR A 45 6.93 -10.02 -13.57
CA TYR A 45 7.61 -9.33 -12.47
C TYR A 45 9.11 -9.19 -12.71
N LEU A 46 9.78 -10.26 -13.16
CA LEU A 46 11.20 -10.21 -13.48
C LEU A 46 11.47 -9.23 -14.63
N ALA A 47 10.62 -9.21 -15.66
CA ALA A 47 10.72 -8.24 -16.74
C ALA A 47 10.63 -6.80 -16.21
N ILE A 48 9.62 -6.49 -15.39
CA ILE A 48 9.43 -5.16 -14.78
C ILE A 48 10.67 -4.71 -14.00
N CYS A 49 11.23 -5.56 -13.13
CA CYS A 49 12.43 -5.24 -12.36
C CYS A 49 13.67 -5.04 -13.27
N ARG A 50 13.80 -5.83 -14.35
CA ARG A 50 14.92 -5.67 -15.30
C ARG A 50 14.78 -4.41 -16.14
N ILE A 51 13.58 -4.05 -16.55
CA ILE A 51 13.28 -2.82 -17.30
C ILE A 51 13.60 -1.58 -16.46
N ALA A 52 13.39 -1.62 -15.14
CA ALA A 52 13.75 -0.53 -14.24
C ALA A 52 15.24 -0.19 -14.27
N ASN A 53 16.10 -1.18 -14.54
CA ASN A 53 17.54 -1.02 -14.69
C ASN A 53 17.96 -0.68 -16.14
N SER A 54 17.03 -0.65 -17.09
CA SER A 54 17.30 -0.36 -18.49
C SER A 54 17.45 1.14 -18.72
N THR A 55 18.57 1.56 -19.29
CA THR A 55 18.81 2.98 -19.62
C THR A 55 17.78 3.55 -20.58
N LYS A 56 17.22 2.72 -21.48
CA LYS A 56 16.20 3.12 -22.46
C LYS A 56 14.83 3.37 -21.82
N TRP A 57 14.41 2.51 -20.91
CA TRP A 57 13.01 2.45 -20.44
C TRP A 57 12.79 3.00 -19.03
N GLN A 58 13.83 3.08 -18.19
CA GLN A 58 13.70 3.49 -16.79
C GLN A 58 12.97 4.82 -16.55
N SER A 59 13.09 5.77 -17.50
CA SER A 59 12.50 7.11 -17.42
C SER A 59 11.04 7.18 -17.87
N HIS A 60 10.53 6.14 -18.52
CA HIS A 60 9.17 6.06 -19.03
C HIS A 60 8.19 5.72 -17.90
N ASP A 61 6.95 6.17 -18.05
CA ASP A 61 5.86 5.83 -17.14
C ASP A 61 5.52 4.33 -17.29
N ALA A 62 5.63 3.56 -16.21
CA ALA A 62 5.22 2.15 -16.18
C ALA A 62 3.72 2.04 -15.90
N VAL A 63 3.20 2.97 -15.10
CA VAL A 63 1.81 3.00 -14.67
C VAL A 63 1.31 4.44 -14.70
N ASP A 64 0.15 4.65 -15.31
CA ASP A 64 -0.66 5.87 -15.22
C ASP A 64 -2.12 5.48 -14.96
N ILE A 65 -2.58 5.66 -13.73
CA ILE A 65 -3.99 5.46 -13.34
C ILE A 65 -4.53 6.80 -12.86
N ASP A 66 -5.48 7.36 -13.61
CA ASP A 66 -6.09 8.66 -13.34
C ASP A 66 -5.08 9.79 -13.10
N THR A 67 -3.99 9.83 -13.89
CA THR A 67 -2.88 10.81 -13.79
C THR A 67 -1.92 10.60 -12.61
N VAL A 68 -2.15 9.56 -11.79
CA VAL A 68 -1.20 9.09 -10.78
C VAL A 68 -0.19 8.18 -11.46
N ARG A 69 1.05 8.66 -11.56
CA ARG A 69 2.09 8.03 -12.38
C ARG A 69 3.24 7.47 -11.56
N ALA A 70 3.76 6.33 -12.00
CA ALA A 70 5.02 5.77 -11.54
C ALA A 70 5.87 5.34 -12.74
N LYS A 71 7.12 5.79 -12.76
CA LYS A 71 8.10 5.43 -13.79
C LYS A 71 8.61 4.02 -13.58
N PHE A 72 9.13 3.39 -14.63
CA PHE A 72 9.77 2.07 -14.51
C PHE A 72 10.85 2.03 -13.43
N TYR A 73 11.69 3.07 -13.34
CA TYR A 73 12.68 3.20 -12.29
C TYR A 73 12.07 3.06 -10.89
N SER A 74 11.13 3.93 -10.52
CA SER A 74 10.53 3.90 -9.18
C SER A 74 9.65 2.68 -8.96
N PHE A 75 8.95 2.22 -10.00
CA PHE A 75 8.04 1.07 -9.94
C PHE A 75 8.78 -0.25 -9.74
N GLY A 76 9.72 -0.60 -10.63
CA GLY A 76 10.44 -1.86 -10.56
C GLY A 76 11.33 -1.96 -9.32
N HIS A 77 12.10 -0.91 -9.00
CA HIS A 77 12.93 -0.91 -7.79
C HIS A 77 12.11 -0.96 -6.49
N SER A 78 10.88 -0.44 -6.48
CA SER A 78 10.01 -0.57 -5.29
C SER A 78 9.65 -2.02 -4.99
N PHE A 79 9.49 -2.86 -6.02
CA PHE A 79 9.08 -4.25 -5.88
C PHE A 79 10.23 -5.25 -5.92
N GLU A 80 11.43 -4.85 -6.32
CA GLU A 80 12.65 -5.68 -6.24
C GLU A 80 12.86 -6.27 -4.83
N LYS A 81 13.61 -7.37 -4.77
CA LYS A 81 13.97 -8.00 -3.50
C LYS A 81 14.78 -6.99 -2.66
N PHE A 82 14.27 -6.65 -1.47
CA PHE A 82 14.80 -5.61 -0.58
C PHE A 82 14.65 -4.16 -1.08
N GLY A 83 13.88 -3.94 -2.14
CA GLY A 83 13.57 -2.61 -2.66
C GLY A 83 12.76 -1.76 -1.68
N MET A 84 13.13 -0.49 -1.55
CA MET A 84 12.38 0.50 -0.77
C MET A 84 11.19 1.00 -1.56
N LEU A 85 10.02 1.00 -0.93
CA LEU A 85 8.80 1.45 -1.59
C LEU A 85 8.84 2.97 -1.82
N SER A 86 8.74 3.36 -3.10
CA SER A 86 8.67 4.75 -3.49
C SER A 86 7.30 5.38 -3.16
N PRO A 87 7.24 6.68 -2.78
CA PRO A 87 5.98 7.41 -2.58
C PRO A 87 5.07 7.42 -3.82
N TYR A 88 5.66 7.40 -5.02
CA TYR A 88 4.90 7.33 -6.27
C TYR A 88 4.14 6.01 -6.37
N VAL A 89 4.79 4.89 -6.04
CA VAL A 89 4.18 3.56 -6.07
C VAL A 89 3.11 3.41 -4.99
N MET A 90 3.35 3.94 -3.79
CA MET A 90 2.30 3.97 -2.76
C MET A 90 1.08 4.80 -3.21
N SER A 91 1.30 5.93 -3.89
CA SER A 91 0.21 6.76 -4.42
C SER A 91 -0.60 6.02 -5.51
N VAL A 92 0.09 5.34 -6.43
CA VAL A 92 -0.56 4.47 -7.43
C VAL A 92 -1.35 3.36 -6.74
N PHE A 93 -0.78 2.74 -5.70
CA PHE A 93 -1.47 1.70 -4.94
C PHE A 93 -2.73 2.21 -4.22
N CYS A 94 -2.69 3.41 -3.63
CA CYS A 94 -3.90 4.04 -3.08
C CYS A 94 -4.97 4.22 -4.16
N ARG A 95 -4.58 4.58 -5.39
CA ARG A 95 -5.51 4.73 -6.51
C ARG A 95 -6.08 3.39 -6.98
N VAL A 96 -5.27 2.33 -7.02
CA VAL A 96 -5.74 0.95 -7.28
C VAL A 96 -6.76 0.53 -6.22
N LEU A 97 -6.46 0.72 -4.93
CA LEU A 97 -7.40 0.43 -3.84
C LEU A 97 -8.68 1.26 -3.93
N PHE A 98 -8.60 2.51 -4.38
CA PHE A 98 -9.77 3.35 -4.65
C PHE A 98 -10.64 2.77 -5.77
N HIS A 99 -10.08 2.23 -6.85
CA HIS A 99 -10.88 1.60 -7.91
C HIS A 99 -11.49 0.27 -7.46
N ASP A 100 -10.64 -0.62 -6.92
CA ASP A 100 -11.05 -1.94 -6.46
C ASP A 100 -12.09 -1.88 -5.34
N ASN A 101 -11.94 -0.89 -4.44
CA ASN A 101 -12.78 -0.70 -3.27
C ASN A 101 -13.37 0.71 -3.25
N HIS A 102 -14.04 1.12 -4.32
CA HIS A 102 -14.61 2.47 -4.45
C HIS A 102 -15.38 2.92 -3.20
N PRO A 103 -15.13 4.13 -2.65
CA PRO A 103 -15.72 4.59 -1.39
C PRO A 103 -17.25 4.51 -1.35
N SER A 104 -17.91 4.70 -2.50
CA SER A 104 -19.38 4.59 -2.59
C SER A 104 -19.90 3.18 -2.26
N LYS A 105 -19.10 2.13 -2.50
CA LYS A 105 -19.42 0.72 -2.25
C LYS A 105 -18.80 0.22 -0.93
N SER A 106 -17.50 0.44 -0.76
CA SER A 106 -16.71 -0.10 0.37
C SER A 106 -16.83 0.73 1.64
N LYS A 107 -17.22 2.02 1.51
CA LYS A 107 -17.14 3.04 2.57
C LYS A 107 -15.71 3.26 3.09
N ARG A 108 -14.69 2.83 2.35
CA ARG A 108 -13.27 3.06 2.65
C ARG A 108 -12.73 4.16 1.74
N ASN A 109 -11.99 5.10 2.29
CA ASN A 109 -11.33 6.15 1.52
C ASN A 109 -9.82 6.13 1.75
N TYR A 110 -9.03 6.30 0.70
CA TYR A 110 -7.58 6.17 0.71
C TYR A 110 -6.94 7.50 0.30
N PHE A 111 -6.25 8.14 1.23
CA PHE A 111 -5.50 9.36 0.96
C PHE A 111 -4.11 9.05 0.41
N PHE A 112 -3.51 10.03 -0.26
CA PHE A 112 -2.15 9.89 -0.76
C PHE A 112 -1.11 10.16 0.32
N PRO A 113 0.10 9.57 0.20
CA PRO A 113 1.21 9.82 1.10
C PRO A 113 1.56 11.30 1.29
N SER A 114 1.35 12.10 0.25
CA SER A 114 1.59 13.54 0.29
C SER A 114 0.69 14.27 1.29
N ILE A 115 -0.47 13.71 1.63
CA ILE A 115 -1.39 14.23 2.65
C ILE A 115 -1.06 13.63 4.00
N GLY A 116 -0.70 12.35 4.05
CA GLY A 116 -0.16 11.73 5.27
C GLY A 116 1.04 12.49 5.85
N ALA A 117 1.96 12.95 5.00
CA ALA A 117 3.10 13.77 5.41
C ALA A 117 2.71 15.14 5.99
N GLN A 118 1.53 15.68 5.63
CA GLN A 118 1.04 16.93 6.23
C GLN A 118 0.51 16.72 7.66
N LEU A 119 0.20 15.47 8.05
CA LEU A 119 -0.26 15.15 9.40
C LEU A 119 0.89 15.06 10.42
N THR A 120 2.14 15.06 9.94
CA THR A 120 3.33 14.87 10.79
C THR A 120 4.13 16.16 11.03
N ILE A 121 3.64 17.29 10.54
CA ILE A 121 4.31 18.60 10.65
C ILE A 121 3.46 19.56 11.47
N ASP A 122 4.09 20.63 11.96
CA ASP A 122 3.40 21.67 12.74
C ASP A 122 2.29 22.32 11.90
N ILE A 123 1.15 22.61 12.53
CA ILE A 123 -0.02 23.19 11.87
C ILE A 123 0.30 24.53 11.17
N ASN A 124 1.31 25.26 11.66
CA ASN A 124 1.78 26.51 11.06
C ASN A 124 2.50 26.28 9.72
N ASP A 125 3.07 25.09 9.51
CA ASP A 125 3.82 24.70 8.31
C ASP A 125 3.00 23.84 7.33
N VAL A 126 1.75 23.50 7.69
CA VAL A 126 0.86 22.70 6.86
C VAL A 126 0.42 23.47 5.61
N ASP A 127 0.55 22.84 4.46
CA ASP A 127 -0.09 23.28 3.22
C ASP A 127 -1.60 23.00 3.29
N LEU A 128 -2.31 23.90 3.97
CA LEU A 128 -3.75 23.79 4.21
C LEU A 128 -4.55 23.77 2.90
N GLU A 129 -4.09 24.47 1.85
CA GLU A 129 -4.76 24.48 0.56
C GLU A 129 -4.72 23.09 -0.08
N LYS A 130 -3.57 22.42 -0.05
CA LYS A 130 -3.41 21.05 -0.54
C LYS A 130 -4.23 20.05 0.26
N VAL A 131 -4.23 20.17 1.60
CA VAL A 131 -5.04 19.33 2.48
C VAL A 131 -6.53 19.53 2.15
N GLU A 132 -7.00 20.77 2.09
CA GLU A 132 -8.39 21.10 1.80
C GLU A 132 -8.83 20.57 0.43
N LYS A 133 -8.03 20.78 -0.62
CA LYS A 133 -8.28 20.23 -1.97
C LYS A 133 -8.39 18.71 -1.94
N SER A 134 -7.50 18.04 -1.20
CA SER A 134 -7.54 16.58 -1.10
C SER A 134 -8.80 16.08 -0.37
N PHE A 135 -9.18 16.71 0.74
CA PHE A 135 -10.38 16.36 1.48
C PHE A 135 -11.66 16.64 0.68
N LYS A 136 -11.74 17.77 -0.06
CA LYS A 136 -12.83 18.06 -1.00
C LYS A 136 -12.91 17.01 -2.11
N GLY A 137 -11.77 16.64 -2.69
CA GLY A 137 -11.68 15.58 -3.70
C GLY A 137 -12.15 14.23 -3.16
N ALA A 138 -11.69 13.82 -1.97
CA ALA A 138 -12.12 12.59 -1.32
C ALA A 138 -13.63 12.59 -1.00
N ALA A 139 -14.17 13.73 -0.57
CA ALA A 139 -15.59 13.92 -0.26
C ALA A 139 -16.50 13.85 -1.51
N SER A 140 -15.97 14.10 -2.70
CA SER A 140 -16.72 14.00 -3.96
C SER A 140 -17.15 12.58 -4.28
N ALA A 141 -16.31 11.58 -3.97
CA ALA A 141 -16.65 10.16 -4.18
C ALA A 141 -17.66 9.66 -3.15
N ARG A 142 -17.51 10.12 -1.90
CA ARG A 142 -18.44 9.89 -0.78
C ARG A 142 -18.16 10.89 0.32
N LYS A 143 -19.19 11.53 0.87
CA LYS A 143 -19.06 12.41 2.04
C LYS A 143 -18.30 11.69 3.16
N LEU A 144 -17.22 12.29 3.67
CA LEU A 144 -16.27 11.62 4.55
C LEU A 144 -16.90 11.06 5.83
N HIS A 145 -17.84 11.80 6.45
CA HIS A 145 -18.56 11.33 7.64
C HIS A 145 -19.48 10.11 7.39
N LEU A 146 -19.72 9.74 6.13
CA LEU A 146 -20.47 8.54 5.75
C LEU A 146 -19.56 7.36 5.40
N CYS A 147 -18.25 7.57 5.39
CA CYS A 147 -17.26 6.50 5.29
C CYS A 147 -17.15 5.76 6.62
N ASP A 148 -16.77 4.49 6.56
CA ASP A 148 -16.46 3.68 7.73
C ASP A 148 -14.98 3.85 8.11
N MET A 149 -14.08 3.98 7.12
CA MET A 149 -12.63 4.04 7.33
C MET A 149 -11.93 5.04 6.41
N LEU A 150 -10.97 5.79 6.96
CA LEU A 150 -10.06 6.66 6.22
C LEU A 150 -8.61 6.17 6.43
N TYR A 151 -7.86 6.00 5.34
CA TYR A 151 -6.49 5.50 5.37
C TYR A 151 -5.52 6.59 4.95
N PHE A 152 -4.47 6.79 5.74
CA PHE A 152 -3.39 7.74 5.50
C PHE A 152 -2.05 6.97 5.56
N PRO A 153 -1.48 6.54 4.42
CA PRO A 153 -0.11 6.06 4.40
C PRO A 153 0.83 7.22 4.68
N ILE A 154 1.80 7.02 5.57
CA ILE A 154 2.75 8.06 5.99
C ILE A 154 4.17 7.53 5.77
N LEU A 155 4.98 8.36 5.13
CA LEU A 155 6.43 8.17 5.04
C LEU A 155 7.10 9.21 5.93
N TYR A 156 7.69 8.77 7.04
CA TYR A 156 8.42 9.63 7.97
C TYR A 156 9.79 9.03 8.25
N GLN A 157 10.86 9.82 8.15
CA GLN A 157 12.25 9.36 8.35
C GLN A 157 12.59 8.04 7.62
N GLN A 158 12.18 7.93 6.35
CA GLN A 158 12.36 6.73 5.50
C GLN A 158 11.61 5.46 5.97
N HIS A 159 10.69 5.59 6.92
CA HIS A 159 9.85 4.52 7.42
C HIS A 159 8.39 4.71 6.99
N TRP A 160 7.78 3.61 6.53
CA TRP A 160 6.37 3.58 6.12
C TRP A 160 5.51 3.00 7.24
N PHE A 161 4.48 3.74 7.62
CA PHE A 161 3.40 3.27 8.47
C PHE A 161 2.05 3.77 7.96
N VAL A 162 0.96 3.26 8.51
CA VAL A 162 -0.39 3.67 8.12
C VAL A 162 -1.13 4.22 9.34
N PHE A 163 -1.56 5.47 9.24
CA PHE A 163 -2.52 6.05 10.15
C PHE A 163 -3.93 5.83 9.60
N LEU A 164 -4.82 5.31 10.44
CA LEU A 164 -6.18 4.94 10.06
C LEU A 164 -7.18 5.57 11.02
N VAL A 165 -8.26 6.10 10.45
CA VAL A 165 -9.41 6.62 11.19
C VAL A 165 -10.61 5.70 10.93
N ASP A 166 -10.98 4.89 11.92
CA ASP A 166 -12.21 4.09 11.90
C ASP A 166 -13.35 4.96 12.44
N LEU A 167 -14.08 5.59 11.53
CA LEU A 167 -15.20 6.47 11.86
C LEU A 167 -16.39 5.69 12.43
N LYS A 168 -16.54 4.42 12.03
CA LYS A 168 -17.65 3.57 12.46
C LYS A 168 -17.51 3.15 13.91
N ASP A 169 -16.30 2.74 14.29
CA ASP A 169 -15.98 2.28 15.64
C ASP A 169 -15.34 3.38 16.49
N ARG A 170 -15.13 4.59 15.94
CA ARG A 170 -14.52 5.76 16.60
C ARG A 170 -13.15 5.44 17.17
N MET A 171 -12.27 4.93 16.31
CA MET A 171 -10.91 4.55 16.68
C MET A 171 -9.88 5.22 15.78
N LEU A 172 -8.76 5.60 16.38
CA LEU A 172 -7.57 6.01 15.66
C LEU A 172 -6.56 4.88 15.77
N VAL A 173 -5.99 4.45 14.64
CA VAL A 173 -5.15 3.26 14.59
C VAL A 173 -3.86 3.53 13.84
N PHE A 174 -2.74 3.30 14.51
CA PHE A 174 -1.42 3.27 13.88
C PHE A 174 -1.06 1.82 13.58
N LEU A 175 -0.78 1.54 12.31
CA LEU A 175 -0.32 0.25 11.83
C LEU A 175 1.13 0.37 11.40
N ASP A 176 1.99 -0.18 12.25
CA ASP A 176 3.43 -0.15 12.09
C ASP A 176 3.99 -1.58 12.14
N SER A 177 5.07 -1.81 11.41
CA SER A 177 5.80 -3.08 11.38
C SER A 177 7.07 -3.07 12.24
N ILE A 178 7.54 -1.90 12.69
CA ILE A 178 8.70 -1.72 13.56
C ILE A 178 8.27 -1.19 14.92
N HIS A 179 7.65 -0.02 14.94
CA HIS A 179 7.48 0.76 16.17
C HIS A 179 6.25 0.30 16.96
N GLU A 180 6.35 0.31 18.29
CA GLU A 180 5.25 0.01 19.20
C GLU A 180 4.62 1.28 19.79
N GLU A 181 3.53 1.10 20.53
CA GLU A 181 2.98 2.16 21.38
C GLU A 181 4.02 2.61 22.41
N GLY A 182 4.22 3.92 22.53
CA GLY A 182 5.21 4.51 23.43
C GLY A 182 6.65 4.48 22.92
N ASP A 183 6.87 4.15 21.64
CA ASP A 183 8.17 4.31 20.98
C ASP A 183 8.44 5.80 20.69
N ASP A 184 9.66 6.26 21.03
CA ASP A 184 10.16 7.62 20.81
C ASP A 184 9.96 8.10 19.35
N PHE A 185 9.91 7.18 18.39
CA PHE A 185 9.60 7.47 16.99
C PHE A 185 8.29 8.25 16.80
N PHE A 186 7.27 7.99 17.62
CA PHE A 186 5.97 8.63 17.50
C PHE A 186 5.85 9.91 18.33
N GLU A 187 6.72 10.15 19.31
CA GLU A 187 6.72 11.37 20.15
C GLU A 187 6.64 12.68 19.34
N PRO A 188 7.40 12.89 18.25
CA PRO A 188 7.30 14.13 17.48
C PRO A 188 6.03 14.21 16.63
N ILE A 189 5.32 13.11 16.41
CA ILE A 189 4.18 13.04 15.49
C ILE A 189 2.85 13.17 16.25
N LEU A 190 2.74 12.50 17.41
CA LEU A 190 1.49 12.43 18.18
C LEU A 190 0.90 13.79 18.56
N PRO A 191 1.68 14.82 18.96
CA PRO A 191 1.15 16.15 19.28
C PRO A 191 0.50 16.84 18.07
N HIS A 192 0.90 16.51 16.85
CA HIS A 192 0.34 17.09 15.63
C HIS A 192 -0.94 16.37 15.19
N ILE A 193 -1.09 15.11 15.58
CA ILE A 193 -2.30 14.29 15.39
C ILE A 193 -3.20 14.49 16.62
N ASP A 194 -3.46 15.74 16.98
CA ASP A 194 -4.25 16.10 18.15
C ASP A 194 -5.75 15.96 17.88
N LEU A 195 -6.25 14.73 17.99
CA LEU A 195 -7.68 14.40 17.94
C LEU A 195 -8.14 14.01 19.35
N GLN A 196 -8.04 14.93 20.32
CA GLN A 196 -8.24 14.76 21.78
C GLN A 196 -9.58 14.17 22.26
N SER A 197 -10.39 13.54 21.41
CA SER A 197 -11.69 12.99 21.81
C SER A 197 -11.98 11.60 21.25
N ILE A 198 -11.00 10.90 20.66
CA ILE A 198 -11.23 9.60 20.02
C ILE A 198 -10.18 8.59 20.50
N PHE A 199 -10.66 7.47 21.07
CA PHE A 199 -9.85 6.37 21.61
C PHE A 199 -8.75 5.94 20.61
N GLN A 200 -7.50 6.21 20.96
CA GLN A 200 -6.32 5.77 20.21
C GLN A 200 -6.06 4.29 20.50
N VAL A 201 -5.86 3.48 19.47
CA VAL A 201 -5.44 2.09 19.61
C VAL A 201 -4.26 1.84 18.69
N PHE A 202 -3.07 1.68 19.28
CA PHE A 202 -1.88 1.27 18.55
C PHE A 202 -1.95 -0.23 18.30
N LYS A 203 -1.79 -0.65 17.04
CA LYS A 203 -1.65 -2.06 16.71
C LYS A 203 -0.27 -2.28 16.11
N SER A 204 0.68 -2.56 16.99
CA SER A 204 1.94 -3.15 16.58
C SER A 204 1.76 -4.65 16.37
N SER A 205 2.18 -5.14 15.21
CA SER A 205 2.56 -6.54 15.08
C SER A 205 4.06 -6.60 15.28
N SER A 206 4.53 -6.57 16.52
CA SER A 206 5.96 -6.57 16.80
C SER A 206 6.52 -7.98 16.72
N HIS A 207 7.31 -8.24 15.69
CA HIS A 207 8.33 -9.29 15.66
C HIS A 207 9.50 -8.79 14.82
N MET A 208 10.36 -7.91 15.36
CA MET A 208 11.65 -7.49 14.77
C MET A 208 11.68 -7.60 13.23
N PHE A 209 10.84 -6.83 12.55
CA PHE A 209 10.74 -6.89 11.10
C PHE A 209 11.86 -6.01 10.52
N GLN A 210 12.70 -6.59 9.66
CA GLN A 210 13.79 -5.86 9.03
C GLN A 210 13.25 -4.64 8.26
N SER A 211 13.91 -3.47 8.42
CA SER A 211 13.56 -2.17 7.83
C SER A 211 13.44 -2.13 6.30
N LYS A 212 13.70 -3.22 5.58
CA LYS A 212 13.66 -3.25 4.11
C LYS A 212 12.33 -3.74 3.53
N PHE A 213 11.35 -4.09 4.38
CA PHE A 213 10.04 -4.61 3.96
C PHE A 213 8.85 -3.67 4.28
N LEU A 214 9.12 -2.53 4.90
CA LEU A 214 8.17 -1.66 5.60
C LEU A 214 7.02 -1.15 4.72
N GLY A 215 7.34 -0.76 3.49
CA GLY A 215 6.34 -0.29 2.54
C GLY A 215 5.34 -1.38 2.13
N ILE A 216 5.81 -2.62 1.92
CA ILE A 216 4.94 -3.73 1.50
C ILE A 216 4.02 -4.17 2.64
N PHE A 217 4.51 -4.15 3.89
CA PHE A 217 3.66 -4.34 5.07
C PHE A 217 2.56 -3.28 5.14
N SER A 218 2.92 -2.00 4.98
CA SER A 218 1.96 -0.89 4.96
C SER A 218 0.90 -1.05 3.87
N MET A 219 1.30 -1.40 2.65
CA MET A 219 0.36 -1.72 1.56
C MET A 219 -0.59 -2.85 1.95
N LYS A 220 -0.07 -3.92 2.57
CA LYS A 220 -0.88 -5.07 2.98
C LYS A 220 -1.83 -4.76 4.14
N TYR A 221 -1.41 -3.91 5.07
CA TYR A 221 -2.24 -3.41 6.15
C TYR A 221 -3.45 -2.63 5.61
N MET A 222 -3.24 -1.76 4.62
CA MET A 222 -4.35 -1.03 3.98
C MET A 222 -5.36 -1.97 3.30
N GLU A 223 -4.89 -3.08 2.74
CA GLU A 223 -5.76 -4.07 2.09
C GLU A 223 -6.59 -4.90 3.11
N LEU A 224 -5.95 -5.37 4.18
CA LEU A 224 -6.52 -6.39 5.06
C LEU A 224 -7.14 -5.86 6.35
N TRP A 225 -6.76 -4.68 6.82
CA TRP A 225 -7.08 -4.27 8.18
C TRP A 225 -8.60 -4.16 8.43
N SER A 226 -9.00 -4.66 9.60
CA SER A 226 -10.32 -4.52 10.19
C SER A 226 -10.20 -4.76 11.70
N PRO A 227 -11.09 -4.23 12.56
CA PRO A 227 -10.99 -4.42 14.02
C PRO A 227 -10.92 -5.89 14.48
N ARG A 228 -11.51 -6.81 13.71
CA ARG A 228 -11.52 -8.26 14.02
C ARG A 228 -10.46 -9.07 13.26
N VAL A 229 -9.58 -8.43 12.50
CA VAL A 229 -8.52 -9.12 11.76
C VAL A 229 -7.23 -9.09 12.57
N ILE A 230 -6.65 -10.27 12.77
CA ILE A 230 -5.32 -10.44 13.37
C ILE A 230 -4.31 -10.54 12.22
N LEU A 231 -3.63 -9.44 11.90
CA LEU A 231 -2.74 -9.34 10.74
C LEU A 231 -1.62 -10.41 10.72
N GLN A 232 -1.11 -10.78 11.91
CA GLN A 232 -0.10 -11.85 12.07
C GLN A 232 -0.57 -13.22 11.58
N ASN A 233 -1.89 -13.48 11.62
CA ASN A 233 -2.47 -14.72 11.13
C ASN A 233 -2.69 -14.70 9.61
N GLU A 234 -2.79 -13.50 9.02
CA GLU A 234 -3.05 -13.33 7.59
C GLU A 234 -1.79 -13.46 6.75
N PHE A 235 -0.66 -12.89 7.21
CA PHE A 235 0.61 -12.91 6.50
C PHE A 235 1.82 -12.67 7.42
N SER A 236 3.00 -13.02 6.90
CA SER A 236 4.28 -12.89 7.61
C SER A 236 5.40 -12.48 6.64
N LYS A 237 6.62 -12.25 7.17
CA LYS A 237 7.80 -11.89 6.36
C LYS A 237 8.09 -12.88 5.23
N ASP A 238 7.80 -14.16 5.45
CA ASP A 238 8.04 -15.23 4.47
C ASP A 238 7.18 -15.05 3.21
N ASN A 239 6.09 -14.30 3.32
CA ASN A 239 5.17 -14.04 2.21
C ASN A 239 5.55 -12.82 1.37
N ILE A 240 6.46 -11.96 1.85
CA ILE A 240 6.69 -10.63 1.27
C ILE A 240 7.19 -10.72 -0.16
N ASN A 241 8.04 -11.69 -0.50
CA ASN A 241 8.53 -11.84 -1.87
C ASN A 241 7.38 -12.14 -2.83
N ASN A 242 6.47 -13.05 -2.46
CA ASN A 242 5.32 -13.37 -3.31
C ASN A 242 4.32 -12.21 -3.38
N ILE A 243 4.12 -11.49 -2.27
CA ILE A 243 3.27 -10.28 -2.25
C ILE A 243 3.83 -9.21 -3.19
N ARG A 244 5.16 -9.03 -3.26
CA ARG A 244 5.81 -8.11 -4.21
C ARG A 244 5.48 -8.48 -5.66
N VAL A 245 5.57 -9.77 -6.01
CA VAL A 245 5.21 -10.25 -7.35
C VAL A 245 3.74 -9.98 -7.65
N GLN A 246 2.85 -10.31 -6.71
CA GLN A 246 1.41 -10.08 -6.89
C GLN A 246 1.08 -8.60 -7.05
N TYR A 247 1.69 -7.71 -6.25
CA TYR A 247 1.44 -6.28 -6.35
C TYR A 247 2.02 -5.66 -7.61
N ALA A 248 3.24 -6.04 -8.03
CA ALA A 248 3.80 -5.58 -9.29
C ALA A 248 2.87 -5.93 -10.47
N ASN A 249 2.41 -7.18 -10.56
CA ASN A 249 1.49 -7.63 -11.60
C ASN A 249 0.12 -6.95 -11.49
N ARG A 250 -0.49 -6.93 -10.30
CA ARG A 250 -1.82 -6.34 -10.08
C ARG A 250 -1.85 -4.85 -10.43
N ILE A 251 -0.81 -4.11 -10.09
CA ILE A 251 -0.75 -2.67 -10.36
C ILE A 251 -0.45 -2.42 -11.85
N PHE A 252 0.51 -3.14 -12.43
CA PHE A 252 0.89 -2.94 -13.82
C PHE A 252 -0.26 -3.32 -14.78
N PHE A 253 -0.87 -4.49 -14.58
CA PHE A 253 -2.00 -4.97 -15.38
C PHE A 253 -3.36 -4.52 -14.86
N HIS A 254 -3.42 -3.47 -14.04
CA HIS A 254 -4.68 -2.93 -13.58
C HIS A 254 -5.49 -2.41 -14.79
N PRO A 255 -6.79 -2.72 -14.93
CA PRO A 255 -7.57 -2.34 -16.12
C PRO A 255 -7.59 -0.84 -16.44
N ASN A 256 -7.43 0.00 -15.43
CA ASN A 256 -7.39 1.47 -15.57
C ASN A 256 -5.97 2.02 -15.84
N ASN A 257 -4.95 1.18 -15.98
CA ASN A 257 -3.62 1.64 -16.34
C ASN A 257 -3.59 2.02 -17.82
N LYS A 258 -3.39 3.30 -18.12
CA LYS A 258 -3.35 3.83 -19.48
C LYS A 258 -2.12 3.38 -20.28
N MET A 259 -1.13 2.79 -19.62
CA MET A 259 0.05 2.24 -20.30
C MET A 259 -0.25 0.88 -20.95
N LEU A 260 -1.38 0.24 -20.63
CA LEU A 260 -1.84 -0.96 -21.32
C LEU A 260 -2.31 -0.62 -22.75
N GLY A 261 -2.02 -1.49 -23.70
CA GLY A 261 -2.21 -1.29 -25.13
C GLY A 261 -1.16 -0.39 -25.79
N THR A 262 -0.09 -0.04 -25.07
CA THR A 262 1.03 0.75 -25.60
C THR A 262 2.30 -0.11 -25.69
N GLU A 263 3.35 0.45 -26.31
CA GLU A 263 4.69 -0.16 -26.37
C GLU A 263 5.26 -0.51 -24.98
N VAL A 264 4.81 0.15 -23.91
CA VAL A 264 5.20 -0.17 -22.52
C VAL A 264 4.72 -1.56 -22.09
N GLU A 265 3.51 -1.97 -22.47
CA GLU A 265 3.00 -3.31 -22.17
C GLU A 265 3.75 -4.37 -22.99
N GLU A 266 3.93 -4.12 -24.29
CA GLU A 266 4.63 -5.06 -25.19
C GLU A 266 6.05 -5.37 -24.70
N VAL A 267 6.77 -4.35 -24.22
CA VAL A 267 8.12 -4.51 -23.67
C VAL A 267 8.13 -5.41 -22.45
N VAL A 268 7.13 -5.33 -21.57
CA VAL A 268 7.02 -6.22 -20.40
C VAL A 268 6.64 -7.64 -20.80
N LEU A 269 5.68 -7.80 -21.71
CA LEU A 269 5.21 -9.12 -22.17
C LEU A 269 6.32 -9.89 -22.91
N ASN A 270 7.08 -9.19 -23.76
CA ASN A 270 8.06 -9.78 -24.67
C ASN A 270 9.52 -9.55 -24.24
N TRP A 271 9.77 -9.08 -23.01
CA TRP A 271 11.12 -8.70 -22.54
C TRP A 271 12.17 -9.78 -22.79
N PHE A 272 11.85 -11.02 -22.42
CA PHE A 272 12.76 -12.16 -22.55
C PHE A 272 12.89 -12.66 -24.00
N ASP A 273 11.87 -12.44 -24.82
CA ASP A 273 11.87 -12.83 -26.23
C ASP A 273 12.75 -11.87 -27.04
N HIS A 274 12.72 -10.57 -26.73
CA HIS A 274 13.64 -9.56 -27.27
C HIS A 274 15.10 -9.80 -26.85
N TYR A 275 15.34 -10.20 -25.59
CA TYR A 275 16.70 -10.47 -25.11
C TYR A 275 17.30 -11.72 -25.77
N ASN A 276 16.51 -12.78 -25.96
CA ASN A 276 16.94 -13.98 -26.69
C ASN A 276 17.23 -13.66 -28.17
N TYR A 277 16.46 -12.78 -28.79
CA TYR A 277 16.72 -12.35 -30.17
C TYR A 277 18.03 -11.54 -30.30
N MET A 278 18.30 -10.61 -29.38
CA MET A 278 19.57 -9.85 -29.38
C MET A 278 20.78 -10.72 -29.04
N PHE A 279 20.65 -11.69 -28.13
CA PHE A 279 21.72 -12.65 -27.84
C PHE A 279 22.03 -13.54 -29.05
N ASN A 280 20.99 -14.05 -29.73
CA ASN A 280 21.18 -14.88 -30.93
C ASN A 280 21.80 -14.09 -32.10
N LEU A 281 21.45 -12.80 -32.27
CA LEU A 281 22.11 -11.94 -33.24
C LEU A 281 23.60 -11.72 -32.93
N HIS A 282 23.98 -11.53 -31.67
CA HIS A 282 25.41 -11.40 -31.31
C HIS A 282 26.21 -12.68 -31.52
N VAL A 283 25.60 -13.86 -31.37
CA VAL A 283 26.24 -15.15 -31.70
C VAL A 283 26.36 -15.35 -33.21
N CYS A 284 25.38 -14.92 -34.00
CA CYS A 284 25.44 -15.02 -35.47
C CYS A 284 26.43 -14.05 -36.15
N PHE A 285 26.81 -12.94 -35.51
CA PHE A 285 27.83 -12.01 -36.02
C PHE A 285 29.25 -12.29 -35.49
N SER A 286 29.45 -13.40 -34.78
CA SER A 286 30.75 -13.82 -34.22
C SER A 286 31.31 -15.11 -34.85
N ILE A 287 30.90 -15.44 -36.08
CA ILE A 287 31.46 -16.55 -36.89
C ILE A 287 32.06 -15.99 -38.17
#